data_AF-A0A1Y1YGK5-F1
#
_entry.id   AF-A0A1Y1YGK5-F1
#
_cell.length_a   1.000
_cell.length_b   1.000
_cell.length_c   1.000
_cell.angle_alpha   90.00
_cell.angle_beta   90.00
_cell.angle_gamma   90.00
#
_symmetry.space_group_name_H-M   'P 1'
#
loop_
_entity.id
_entity.type
_entity.pdbx_description
1 polymer ?
#
loop_
_entity_poly.entity_id
_entity_poly.type
_entity_poly.pdbx_seq_one_letter_code
_entity_poly.pdbx_strand_id
1 'polypeptide(L)'
;MEAECLKLMDEVERLHNESLEGDMILPTSSEEMIQSEDEANEIKSDDVEVNRLRSVLTEKQTIINQMKQQYRDDIRQLQKRMTDLEITKQKEIEMQSKDIAELESIVEHKIFREAELEEQITELKKKVEHLDTHTEATSPKGEEKRLDEKPGAGSSKAKFSSLSAALTDDEDAELYCELCDSVGHDILSCTMYPIDMNGYGGYEGDSDRMYCDNCEEFDLHWTDECPNQDETF
;
A
#
# COMPACT_ATOMS: atom_id res chain seq x y z
N MET A 1 24.80 -6.46 6.28
CA MET A 1 23.90 -6.48 7.45
C MET A 1 23.35 -7.90 7.68
N GLU A 2 22.85 -8.60 6.64
CA GLU A 2 22.34 -9.98 6.75
C GLU A 2 23.36 -11.01 7.27
N ALA A 3 24.64 -10.92 6.87
CA ALA A 3 25.69 -11.82 7.36
C ALA A 3 25.96 -11.72 8.88
N GLU A 4 25.62 -10.58 9.48
CA GLU A 4 25.79 -10.35 10.91
C GLU A 4 24.61 -10.94 11.71
N CYS A 5 23.39 -10.89 11.15
CA CYS A 5 22.22 -11.58 11.70
C CYS A 5 22.39 -13.10 11.72
N LEU A 6 22.89 -13.72 10.64
CA LEU A 6 23.16 -15.17 10.64
C LEU A 6 24.18 -15.56 11.71
N LYS A 7 25.24 -14.75 11.87
CA LYS A 7 26.28 -15.02 12.87
C LYS A 7 25.78 -14.88 14.31
N LEU A 8 24.85 -13.95 14.55
CA LEU A 8 24.17 -13.81 15.84
C LEU A 8 23.25 -14.99 16.14
N MET A 9 22.55 -15.52 15.14
CA MET A 9 21.72 -16.71 15.30
C MET A 9 22.54 -17.95 15.65
N ASP A 10 23.64 -18.20 14.94
CA ASP A 10 24.54 -19.33 15.24
C ASP A 10 25.13 -19.24 16.65
N GLU A 11 25.48 -18.03 17.09
CA GLU A 11 26.03 -17.80 18.43
C GLU A 11 25.01 -18.01 19.55
N VAL A 12 23.74 -17.64 19.32
CA VAL A 12 22.64 -17.90 20.26
C VAL A 12 22.34 -19.39 20.35
N GLU A 13 22.36 -20.12 19.22
CA GLU A 13 22.18 -21.58 19.22
C GLU A 13 23.32 -22.29 19.96
N ARG A 14 24.57 -21.82 19.81
CA ARG A 14 25.73 -22.31 20.55
C ARG A 14 25.58 -22.13 22.06
N LEU A 15 25.18 -20.94 22.52
CA LEU A 15 25.02 -20.65 23.95
C LEU A 15 23.90 -21.48 24.61
N HIS A 16 22.81 -21.75 23.88
CA HIS A 16 21.76 -22.63 24.39
C HIS A 16 22.20 -24.09 24.54
N ASN A 17 23.06 -24.59 23.66
CA ASN A 17 23.62 -25.94 23.78
C ASN A 17 24.63 -26.03 24.94
N GLU A 18 25.50 -25.03 25.11
CA GLU A 18 26.45 -24.99 26.23
C GLU A 18 25.74 -24.85 27.59
N SER A 19 24.64 -24.09 27.66
CA SER A 19 23.84 -23.95 28.88
C SER A 19 23.05 -25.21 29.24
N LEU A 20 22.76 -26.09 28.28
CA LEU A 20 22.04 -27.35 28.50
C LEU A 20 22.96 -28.44 29.08
N GLU A 21 24.25 -28.38 28.77
CA GLU A 21 25.26 -29.34 29.27
C GLU A 21 25.81 -28.95 30.66
N GLY A 22 25.71 -27.67 31.05
CA GLY A 22 26.27 -27.15 32.29
C GLY A 22 25.49 -27.46 33.58
N ASP A 23 24.23 -27.87 33.52
CA ASP A 23 23.33 -27.92 34.70
C ASP A 23 22.99 -29.35 35.19
N MET A 24 23.75 -30.36 34.74
CA MET A 24 23.57 -31.76 35.16
C MET A 24 24.40 -32.09 36.42
N ILE A 25 24.18 -31.37 37.53
CA ILE A 25 24.72 -31.75 38.85
C ILE A 25 23.75 -32.73 39.52
N LEU A 26 24.05 -34.02 39.39
CA LEU A 26 23.50 -35.10 40.21
C LEU A 26 23.94 -34.93 41.68
N PRO A 27 23.05 -35.07 42.67
CA PRO A 27 23.46 -35.42 44.02
C PRO A 27 23.52 -36.95 44.14
N THR A 28 24.74 -37.51 44.08
CA THR A 28 25.00 -38.88 44.54
C THR A 28 24.92 -38.91 46.07
N SER A 29 23.84 -39.47 46.59
CA SER A 29 23.70 -39.82 48.01
C SER A 29 24.48 -41.10 48.28
N SER A 30 25.51 -41.01 49.14
CA SER A 30 26.22 -42.15 49.71
C SER A 30 25.90 -42.26 51.19
N GLU A 31 25.04 -43.23 51.51
CA GLU A 31 25.09 -44.17 52.63
C GLU A 31 25.67 -43.71 53.98
N GLU A 32 24.80 -43.53 54.97
CA GLU A 32 25.13 -43.87 56.36
C GLU A 32 24.13 -44.90 56.91
N MET A 33 24.71 -45.87 57.61
CA MET A 33 24.17 -47.15 58.03
C MET A 33 23.76 -47.06 59.50
N ILE A 34 22.49 -47.20 59.85
CA ILE A 34 22.04 -47.44 61.23
C ILE A 34 20.94 -48.50 61.25
N GLN A 35 21.20 -49.57 61.99
CA GLN A 35 20.34 -50.75 62.19
C GLN A 35 19.38 -50.51 63.36
N SER A 36 18.08 -50.77 63.15
CA SER A 36 17.10 -51.05 64.22
C SER A 36 15.90 -51.82 63.66
N GLU A 37 15.67 -53.03 64.15
CA GLU A 37 14.74 -54.03 63.60
C GLU A 37 13.29 -53.97 64.15
N ASP A 38 12.82 -52.80 64.60
CA ASP A 38 11.44 -52.67 65.17
C ASP A 38 10.47 -51.78 64.34
N GLU A 39 10.79 -51.45 63.07
CA GLU A 39 10.03 -50.51 62.21
C GLU A 39 9.26 -51.16 61.04
N ALA A 40 9.04 -52.48 61.04
CA ALA A 40 8.53 -53.20 59.86
C ALA A 40 7.07 -52.87 59.42
N ASN A 41 6.34 -52.05 60.18
CA ASN A 41 4.97 -51.64 59.87
C ASN A 41 4.80 -50.14 59.52
N GLU A 42 5.83 -49.32 59.76
CA GLU A 42 5.84 -47.89 59.40
C GLU A 42 6.59 -47.66 58.06
N ILE A 43 7.63 -48.47 57.78
CA ILE A 43 8.42 -48.44 56.53
C ILE A 43 7.57 -48.75 55.26
N LYS A 44 6.52 -49.56 55.38
CA LYS A 44 5.63 -49.89 54.24
C LYS A 44 4.75 -48.71 53.81
N SER A 45 4.44 -47.80 54.73
CA SER A 45 3.66 -46.60 54.44
C SER A 45 4.49 -45.59 53.64
N ASP A 46 5.76 -45.45 54.01
CA ASP A 46 6.68 -44.53 53.36
C ASP A 46 7.04 -44.98 51.94
N ASP A 47 7.21 -46.28 51.70
CA ASP A 47 7.45 -46.80 50.34
C ASP A 47 6.28 -46.55 49.39
N VAL A 48 5.03 -46.57 49.87
CA VAL A 48 3.86 -46.27 49.04
C VAL A 48 3.82 -44.79 48.67
N GLU A 49 4.12 -43.91 49.63
CA GLU A 49 4.15 -42.46 49.38
C GLU A 49 5.35 -42.05 48.50
N VAL A 50 6.52 -42.68 48.67
CA VAL A 50 7.69 -42.47 47.81
C VAL A 50 7.39 -42.89 46.37
N ASN A 51 6.73 -44.03 46.16
CA ASN A 51 6.33 -44.47 44.82
C ASN A 51 5.27 -43.55 44.20
N ARG A 52 4.36 -43.00 45.00
CA ARG A 52 3.40 -41.99 44.56
C ARG A 52 4.09 -40.70 44.13
N LEU A 53 5.03 -40.19 44.92
CA LEU A 53 5.80 -38.99 44.60
C LEU A 53 6.66 -39.19 43.34
N ARG A 54 7.28 -40.36 43.17
CA ARG A 54 8.00 -40.72 41.94
C ARG A 54 7.08 -40.70 40.73
N SER A 55 5.87 -41.27 40.84
CA SER A 55 4.88 -41.24 39.75
C SER A 55 4.49 -39.80 39.38
N VAL A 56 4.17 -38.96 40.37
CA VAL A 56 3.84 -37.55 40.14
C VAL A 56 5.02 -36.79 39.51
N LEU A 57 6.24 -37.05 39.96
CA LEU A 57 7.43 -36.40 39.41
C LEU A 57 7.65 -36.81 37.95
N THR A 58 7.50 -38.09 37.62
CA THR A 58 7.58 -38.56 36.23
C THR A 58 6.50 -37.95 35.35
N GLU A 59 5.27 -37.82 35.85
CA GLU A 59 4.16 -37.18 35.14
C GLU A 59 4.43 -35.67 34.92
N LYS A 60 4.92 -34.95 35.92
CA LYS A 60 5.31 -33.55 35.74
C LYS A 60 6.47 -33.41 34.77
N GLN A 61 7.44 -34.33 34.81
CA GLN A 61 8.55 -34.33 33.87
C GLN A 61 8.09 -34.57 32.42
N THR A 62 7.14 -35.47 32.19
CA THR A 62 6.58 -35.71 30.85
C THR A 62 5.81 -34.49 30.35
N ILE A 63 5.02 -33.83 31.21
CA ILE A 63 4.29 -32.60 30.88
C ILE A 63 5.27 -31.46 30.53
N ILE A 64 6.34 -31.28 31.32
CA ILE A 64 7.38 -30.28 31.02
C ILE A 64 8.04 -30.56 29.67
N ASN A 65 8.39 -31.82 29.40
CA ASN A 65 8.99 -32.20 28.13
C ASN A 65 8.03 -31.98 26.95
N GLN A 66 6.75 -32.26 27.13
CA GLN A 66 5.71 -32.00 26.13
C GLN A 66 5.56 -30.51 25.84
N MET A 67 5.49 -29.67 26.88
CA MET A 67 5.44 -28.21 26.71
C MET A 67 6.70 -27.66 26.05
N LYS A 68 7.89 -28.14 26.44
CA LYS A 68 9.16 -27.74 25.79
C LYS A 68 9.17 -28.10 24.31
N GLN A 69 8.66 -29.28 23.95
CA GLN A 69 8.57 -29.70 22.56
C GLN A 69 7.60 -28.80 21.78
N GLN A 70 6.43 -28.51 22.36
CA GLN A 70 5.45 -27.61 21.75
C GLN A 70 6.05 -26.22 21.49
N TYR A 71 6.70 -25.61 22.49
CA TYR A 71 7.34 -24.31 22.30
C TYR A 71 8.45 -24.32 21.25
N ARG A 72 9.23 -25.41 21.16
CA ARG A 72 10.22 -25.56 20.09
C ARG A 72 9.58 -25.59 18.71
N ASP A 73 8.45 -26.28 18.57
CA ASP A 73 7.75 -26.36 17.30
C ASP A 73 7.06 -25.04 16.94
N ASP A 74 6.52 -24.33 17.92
CA ASP A 74 5.94 -22.99 17.72
C ASP A 74 7.01 -21.97 17.29
N ILE A 75 8.20 -21.98 17.92
CA ILE A 75 9.33 -21.13 17.53
C ILE A 75 9.73 -21.40 16.08
N ARG A 76 9.88 -22.67 15.69
CA ARG A 76 10.21 -23.04 14.30
C ARG A 76 9.15 -22.58 13.31
N GLN A 77 7.86 -22.71 13.67
CA GLN A 77 6.77 -22.24 12.82
C GLN A 77 6.78 -20.73 12.66
N LEU A 78 7.00 -19.98 13.75
CA LEU A 78 7.09 -18.53 13.71
C LEU A 78 8.28 -18.06 12.89
N GLN A 79 9.45 -18.66 13.08
CA GLN A 79 10.65 -18.37 12.27
C GLN A 79 10.38 -18.61 10.78
N LYS A 80 9.76 -19.74 10.44
CA LYS A 80 9.38 -20.04 9.05
C LYS A 80 8.40 -19.00 8.48
N ARG A 81 7.36 -18.63 9.24
CA ARG A 81 6.41 -17.59 8.80
C ARG A 81 7.10 -16.25 8.60
N MET A 82 8.03 -15.88 9.46
CA MET A 82 8.82 -14.66 9.29
C MET A 82 9.63 -14.70 8.00
N THR A 83 10.37 -15.77 7.73
CA THR A 83 11.16 -15.89 6.50
C THR A 83 10.29 -15.90 5.24
N ASP A 84 9.13 -16.57 5.29
CA ASP A 84 8.20 -16.61 4.16
C ASP A 84 7.62 -15.21 3.85
N LEU A 85 7.31 -14.44 4.90
CA LEU A 85 6.86 -13.06 4.78
C LEU A 85 7.97 -12.14 4.26
N GLU A 86 9.19 -12.25 4.78
CA GLU A 86 10.35 -11.50 4.32
C GLU A 86 10.61 -11.74 2.82
N ILE A 87 10.61 -13.00 2.38
CA ILE A 87 10.77 -13.36 0.96
C ILE A 87 9.64 -12.76 0.11
N THR A 88 8.40 -12.81 0.60
CA THR A 88 7.25 -12.27 -0.15
C THR A 88 7.34 -10.77 -0.28
N LYS A 89 7.70 -10.06 0.81
CA LYS A 89 7.87 -8.61 0.80
C LYS A 89 9.06 -8.18 -0.04
N GLN A 90 10.16 -8.93 0.00
CA GLN A 90 11.31 -8.65 -0.86
C GLN A 90 10.95 -8.74 -2.35
N LYS A 91 10.16 -9.74 -2.76
CA LYS A 91 9.66 -9.86 -4.14
C LYS A 91 8.72 -8.71 -4.53
N GLU A 92 7.85 -8.29 -3.62
CA GLU A 92 6.95 -7.16 -3.84
C GLU A 92 7.75 -5.86 -4.07
N ILE A 93 8.78 -5.62 -3.24
CA ILE A 93 9.71 -4.49 -3.39
C ILE A 93 10.43 -4.54 -4.74
N GLU A 94 10.94 -5.70 -5.14
CA GLU A 94 11.63 -5.88 -6.42
C GLU A 94 10.71 -5.59 -7.62
N MET A 95 9.46 -6.06 -7.56
CA MET A 95 8.45 -5.81 -8.59
C MET A 95 8.13 -4.31 -8.67
N GLN A 96 7.85 -3.67 -7.54
CA GLN A 96 7.58 -2.23 -7.49
C GLN A 96 8.78 -1.41 -7.97
N SER A 97 10.00 -1.81 -7.62
CA SER A 97 11.23 -1.14 -8.07
C SER A 97 11.40 -1.23 -9.59
N LYS A 98 11.00 -2.36 -10.19
CA LYS A 98 11.00 -2.51 -11.64
C LYS A 98 9.94 -1.63 -12.31
N ASP A 99 8.73 -1.59 -11.75
CA ASP A 99 7.65 -0.76 -12.28
C ASP A 99 8.01 0.74 -12.18
N ILE A 100 8.64 1.16 -11.09
CA ILE A 100 9.20 2.51 -10.93
C ILE A 100 10.23 2.79 -12.03
N ALA A 101 11.20 1.90 -12.26
CA ALA A 101 12.21 2.09 -13.30
C ALA A 101 11.61 2.15 -14.72
N GLU A 102 10.56 1.38 -15.00
CA GLU A 102 9.84 1.44 -16.28
C GLU A 102 9.10 2.77 -16.44
N LEU A 103 8.39 3.21 -15.40
CA LEU A 103 7.70 4.50 -15.39
C LEU A 103 8.67 5.67 -15.54
N GLU A 104 9.81 5.65 -14.84
CA GLU A 104 10.87 6.64 -14.97
C GLU A 104 11.38 6.70 -16.42
N SER A 105 11.64 5.55 -17.05
CA SER A 105 12.06 5.50 -18.45
C SER A 105 11.02 6.09 -19.41
N ILE A 106 9.73 5.82 -19.18
CA ILE A 106 8.63 6.39 -19.98
C ILE A 106 8.56 7.91 -19.80
N VAL A 107 8.69 8.39 -18.56
CA VAL A 107 8.68 9.82 -18.24
C VAL A 107 9.87 10.51 -18.91
N GLU A 108 11.07 9.96 -18.80
CA GLU A 108 12.27 10.48 -19.47
C GLU A 108 12.05 10.56 -20.98
N HIS A 109 11.56 9.48 -21.61
CA HIS A 109 11.29 9.47 -23.05
C HIS A 109 10.29 10.56 -23.46
N LYS A 110 9.23 10.75 -22.68
CA LYS A 110 8.24 11.80 -22.93
C LYS A 110 8.84 13.20 -22.79
N ILE A 111 9.64 13.44 -21.75
CA ILE A 111 10.33 14.73 -21.54
C ILE A 111 11.23 15.05 -22.74
N PHE A 112 12.01 14.08 -23.23
CA PHE A 112 12.85 14.29 -24.41
C PHE A 112 12.04 14.60 -25.66
N ARG A 113 10.92 13.89 -25.87
CA ARG A 113 10.05 14.11 -27.02
C ARG A 113 9.35 15.47 -26.96
N GLU A 114 8.89 15.88 -25.78
CA GLU A 114 8.28 17.18 -25.55
C GLU A 114 9.26 18.31 -25.84
N ALA A 115 10.48 18.23 -25.30
CA ALA A 115 11.53 19.21 -25.56
C ALA A 115 11.87 19.33 -27.06
N GLU A 116 11.92 18.22 -27.80
CA GLU A 116 12.13 18.22 -29.26
C GLU A 116 10.98 18.94 -30.00
N LEU A 117 9.74 18.67 -29.61
CA LEU A 117 8.57 19.32 -30.20
C LEU A 117 8.51 20.81 -29.87
N GLU A 118 8.85 21.20 -28.64
CA GLU A 118 8.96 22.60 -28.24
C GLU A 118 10.01 23.33 -29.08
N GLU A 119 11.18 22.73 -29.30
CA GLU A 119 12.22 23.30 -30.16
C GLU A 119 11.69 23.51 -31.59
N GLN A 120 11.05 22.50 -32.19
CA GLN A 120 10.45 22.61 -33.52
C GLN A 120 9.39 23.71 -33.60
N ILE A 121 8.53 23.84 -32.58
CA ILE A 121 7.53 24.91 -32.50
C ILE A 121 8.23 26.28 -32.44
N THR A 122 9.29 26.42 -31.64
CA THR A 122 10.03 27.70 -31.57
C THR A 122 10.70 28.05 -32.90
N GLU A 123 11.23 27.06 -33.63
CA GLU A 123 11.83 27.27 -34.95
C GLU A 123 10.78 27.68 -35.99
N LEU A 124 9.62 27.00 -36.02
CA LEU A 124 8.52 27.35 -36.90
C LEU A 124 7.95 28.74 -36.60
N LYS A 125 7.79 29.11 -35.32
CA LYS A 125 7.37 30.46 -34.92
C LYS A 125 8.32 31.53 -35.43
N LYS A 126 9.65 31.31 -35.31
CA LYS A 126 10.66 32.22 -35.87
C LYS A 126 10.57 32.33 -37.40
N LYS A 127 10.31 31.22 -38.10
CA LYS A 127 10.13 31.22 -39.56
C LYS A 127 8.88 32.01 -39.97
N VAL A 128 7.77 31.85 -39.26
CA VAL A 128 6.53 32.61 -39.49
C VAL A 128 6.78 34.11 -39.27
N GLU A 129 7.40 34.49 -38.14
CA GLU A 129 7.75 35.89 -37.86
C GLU A 129 8.66 36.51 -38.94
N HIS A 130 9.63 35.73 -39.44
CA HIS A 130 10.50 36.18 -40.52
C HIS A 130 9.77 36.38 -41.86
N LEU A 131 8.79 35.52 -42.18
CA LEU A 131 7.97 35.67 -43.37
C LEU A 131 7.00 36.84 -43.25
N ASP A 132 6.35 37.00 -42.10
CA ASP A 132 5.42 38.12 -41.83
C ASP A 132 6.15 39.47 -42.02
N THR A 133 7.33 39.62 -41.42
CA THR A 133 8.15 40.84 -41.60
C THR A 133 8.57 41.08 -43.05
N HIS A 134 8.87 40.04 -43.83
CA HIS A 134 9.19 40.16 -45.25
C HIS A 134 7.98 40.55 -46.11
N THR A 135 6.78 40.05 -45.79
CA THR A 135 5.54 40.42 -46.50
C THR A 135 5.12 41.86 -46.22
N GLU A 136 5.30 42.35 -44.99
CA GLU A 136 5.07 43.77 -44.66
C GLU A 136 6.04 44.70 -45.39
N ALA A 137 7.31 44.29 -45.56
CA ALA A 137 8.33 45.06 -46.24
C ALA A 137 8.16 45.09 -47.78
N THR A 138 7.47 44.11 -48.36
CA THR A 138 7.28 43.99 -49.82
C THR A 138 5.87 44.38 -50.29
N SER A 139 4.95 44.68 -49.36
CA SER A 139 3.66 45.26 -49.71
C SER A 139 3.84 46.72 -50.18
N PRO A 140 3.53 47.05 -51.45
CA PRO A 140 3.66 48.41 -51.94
C PRO A 140 2.64 49.31 -51.24
N LYS A 141 3.12 50.39 -50.61
CA LYS A 141 2.31 51.58 -50.31
C LYS A 141 1.82 52.17 -51.64
N GLY A 142 0.72 51.64 -52.16
CA GLY A 142 0.03 52.10 -53.36
C GLY A 142 -1.41 52.46 -53.01
N GLU A 143 -1.75 53.72 -53.21
CA GLU A 143 -3.07 54.32 -53.05
C GLU A 143 -4.16 53.56 -53.81
N GLU A 144 -5.34 53.38 -53.20
CA GLU A 144 -6.57 53.50 -53.98
C GLU A 144 -7.71 54.14 -53.18
N LYS A 145 -8.34 55.11 -53.85
CA LYS A 145 -9.41 55.97 -53.38
C LYS A 145 -10.70 55.20 -53.15
N ARG A 146 -11.39 55.59 -52.07
CA ARG A 146 -12.85 55.78 -51.92
C ARG A 146 -13.76 55.16 -53.00
N LEU A 147 -14.67 54.29 -52.58
CA LEU A 147 -16.10 54.49 -52.78
C LEU A 147 -16.88 53.98 -51.55
N ASP A 148 -17.85 54.80 -51.15
CA ASP A 148 -18.92 54.56 -50.18
C ASP A 148 -19.62 53.22 -50.39
N GLU A 149 -19.74 52.41 -49.33
CA GLU A 149 -20.98 51.71 -48.97
C GLU A 149 -20.94 51.28 -47.49
N LYS A 150 -22.06 51.47 -46.79
CA LYS A 150 -22.27 51.33 -45.34
C LYS A 150 -22.68 49.87 -44.97
N PRO A 151 -22.80 49.48 -43.69
CA PRO A 151 -22.06 48.38 -43.11
C PRO A 151 -22.91 47.13 -42.76
N GLY A 152 -22.30 45.95 -42.82
CA GLY A 152 -22.91 44.69 -42.36
C GLY A 152 -21.85 43.64 -42.04
N ALA A 153 -21.31 43.72 -40.82
CA ALA A 153 -20.58 42.70 -40.05
C ALA A 153 -20.01 41.47 -40.81
N GLY A 154 -18.78 41.60 -41.30
CA GLY A 154 -17.87 40.47 -41.51
C GLY A 154 -16.85 40.42 -40.38
N SER A 155 -16.85 39.36 -39.57
CA SER A 155 -15.74 39.02 -38.69
C SER A 155 -15.36 37.55 -38.90
N SER A 156 -14.63 37.30 -39.99
CA SER A 156 -13.89 36.06 -40.19
C SER A 156 -12.63 36.09 -39.33
N LYS A 157 -12.81 35.90 -38.01
CA LYS A 157 -11.74 35.49 -37.12
C LYS A 157 -11.66 33.97 -37.22
N ALA A 158 -10.61 33.46 -37.87
CA ALA A 158 -10.15 32.10 -37.64
C ALA A 158 -9.72 32.02 -36.17
N LYS A 159 -10.63 31.60 -35.30
CA LYS A 159 -10.36 31.22 -33.92
C LYS A 159 -10.17 29.70 -33.92
N PHE A 160 -8.93 29.28 -33.66
CA PHE A 160 -8.68 28.05 -32.93
C PHE A 160 -9.51 28.12 -31.64
N SER A 161 -10.47 27.21 -31.49
CA SER A 161 -11.28 27.05 -30.29
C SER A 161 -10.72 25.88 -29.47
N SER A 162 -9.97 26.22 -28.43
CA SER A 162 -10.05 25.50 -27.17
C SER A 162 -10.40 26.50 -26.08
N LEU A 163 -11.39 26.13 -25.28
CA LEU A 163 -11.72 26.63 -23.94
C LEU A 163 -12.32 28.04 -23.85
N SER A 164 -13.65 28.11 -23.94
CA SER A 164 -14.51 28.96 -23.08
C SER A 164 -15.99 28.69 -23.45
N ALA A 165 -16.56 27.64 -22.88
CA ALA A 165 -18.01 27.46 -22.86
C ALA A 165 -18.60 28.41 -21.81
N ALA A 166 -18.90 29.64 -22.24
CA ALA A 166 -19.80 30.54 -21.53
C ALA A 166 -20.34 31.59 -22.51
N LEU A 167 -21.65 31.49 -22.77
CA LEU A 167 -22.51 32.54 -23.34
C LEU A 167 -22.39 32.76 -24.86
N THR A 168 -22.85 31.80 -25.65
CA THR A 168 -23.47 32.10 -26.96
C THR A 168 -24.80 31.37 -27.07
N ASP A 169 -25.85 32.17 -27.14
CA ASP A 169 -27.26 31.82 -27.35
C ASP A 169 -27.47 31.43 -28.83
N ASP A 170 -26.75 30.40 -29.28
CA ASP A 170 -26.91 29.78 -30.59
C ASP A 170 -27.73 28.50 -30.38
N GLU A 171 -29.04 28.60 -30.58
CA GLU A 171 -30.03 27.56 -30.25
C GLU A 171 -29.90 26.23 -31.05
N ASP A 172 -28.90 26.11 -31.93
CA ASP A 172 -28.71 24.95 -32.82
C ASP A 172 -27.30 24.33 -32.77
N ALA A 173 -26.44 24.69 -31.81
CA ALA A 173 -25.16 24.00 -31.60
C ALA A 173 -25.39 22.69 -30.83
N GLU A 174 -25.57 21.58 -31.57
CA GLU A 174 -25.79 20.25 -31.02
C GLU A 174 -24.61 19.85 -30.11
N LEU A 175 -24.86 19.75 -28.80
CA LEU A 175 -23.85 19.42 -27.79
C LEU A 175 -23.31 18.00 -28.03
N TYR A 176 -22.01 17.84 -28.18
CA TYR A 176 -21.34 16.55 -28.41
C TYR A 176 -20.54 16.13 -27.18
N CYS A 177 -20.73 14.90 -26.71
CA CYS A 177 -20.01 14.34 -25.57
C CYS A 177 -18.88 13.43 -26.03
N GLU A 178 -17.63 13.84 -25.78
CA GLU A 178 -16.43 13.05 -26.09
C GLU A 178 -16.24 11.82 -25.16
N LEU A 179 -16.98 11.71 -24.05
CA LEU A 179 -16.87 10.57 -23.13
C LEU A 179 -17.65 9.34 -23.60
N CYS A 180 -18.73 9.55 -24.34
CA CYS A 180 -19.62 8.47 -24.80
C CYS A 180 -19.90 8.54 -26.32
N ASP A 181 -19.20 9.41 -27.04
CA ASP A 181 -19.32 9.64 -28.48
C ASP A 181 -20.77 9.82 -28.96
N SER A 182 -21.57 10.58 -28.20
CA SER A 182 -22.97 10.85 -28.53
C SER A 182 -23.33 12.33 -28.52
N VAL A 183 -24.31 12.69 -29.36
CA VAL A 183 -24.87 14.04 -29.47
C VAL A 183 -26.07 14.21 -28.53
N GLY A 184 -26.30 15.43 -28.06
CA GLY A 184 -27.43 15.82 -27.21
C GLY A 184 -27.08 16.14 -25.75
N HIS A 185 -25.83 16.02 -25.34
CA HIS A 185 -25.35 16.44 -24.01
C HIS A 185 -23.86 16.78 -24.01
N ASP A 186 -23.42 17.56 -23.02
CA ASP A 186 -22.00 17.88 -22.79
C ASP A 186 -21.36 16.89 -21.80
N ILE A 187 -20.04 16.85 -21.72
CA ILE A 187 -19.23 16.01 -20.80
C ILE A 187 -19.75 16.06 -19.35
N LEU A 188 -20.18 17.24 -18.89
CA LEU A 188 -20.70 17.46 -17.53
C LEU A 188 -22.11 16.87 -17.30
N SER A 189 -22.85 16.61 -18.37
CA SER A 189 -24.21 16.03 -18.33
C SER A 189 -24.22 14.57 -18.80
N CYS A 190 -23.05 13.95 -18.92
CA CYS A 190 -22.89 12.57 -19.39
C CYS A 190 -23.39 11.59 -18.34
N THR A 191 -24.51 10.93 -18.63
CA THR A 191 -25.10 9.91 -17.75
C THR A 191 -24.33 8.59 -17.75
N MET A 192 -23.45 8.36 -18.73
CA MET A 192 -22.57 7.18 -18.76
C MET A 192 -21.46 7.25 -17.70
N TYR A 193 -21.06 8.45 -17.29
CA TYR A 193 -20.03 8.68 -16.28
C TYR A 193 -20.45 9.85 -15.39
N PRO A 194 -21.24 9.61 -14.32
CA PRO A 194 -21.60 10.68 -13.39
C PRO A 194 -20.33 11.25 -12.76
N ILE A 195 -19.92 12.43 -13.23
CA ILE A 195 -18.84 13.22 -12.61
C ILE A 195 -19.48 13.93 -11.43
N ASP A 196 -19.57 13.24 -10.29
CA ASP A 196 -19.85 13.89 -9.03
C ASP A 196 -18.67 14.81 -8.70
N MET A 197 -18.91 16.12 -8.76
CA MET A 197 -17.92 17.18 -8.43
C MET A 197 -17.47 17.17 -6.95
N ASN A 198 -17.94 16.21 -6.16
CA ASN A 198 -17.36 15.85 -4.86
C ASN A 198 -16.46 14.63 -5.06
N GLY A 199 -15.24 14.89 -5.54
CA GLY A 199 -14.29 13.85 -5.93
C GLY A 199 -14.04 12.82 -4.83
N TYR A 200 -14.63 11.64 -5.01
CA TYR A 200 -14.09 10.32 -4.72
C TYR A 200 -14.94 9.36 -5.54
N GLY A 201 -14.31 8.51 -6.35
CA GLY A 201 -14.99 7.58 -7.26
C GLY A 201 -15.98 6.70 -6.50
N GLY A 202 -17.27 7.02 -6.64
CA GLY A 202 -18.38 6.28 -6.07
C GLY A 202 -18.97 5.35 -7.10
N TYR A 203 -18.70 4.06 -6.93
CA TYR A 203 -19.59 3.01 -7.41
C TYR A 203 -21.00 3.34 -6.88
N GLU A 204 -22.00 3.44 -7.77
CA GLU A 204 -23.40 3.58 -7.38
C GLU A 204 -23.79 2.40 -6.46
N GLY A 205 -23.94 2.67 -5.15
CA GLY A 205 -24.58 1.71 -4.25
C GLY A 205 -24.24 1.76 -2.75
N ASP A 206 -23.36 2.63 -2.24
CA ASP A 206 -22.83 2.41 -0.87
C ASP A 206 -22.59 3.65 0.01
N SER A 207 -23.21 4.78 -0.29
CA SER A 207 -23.03 6.03 0.48
C SER A 207 -23.80 6.06 1.82
N ASP A 208 -24.51 5.00 2.18
CA ASP A 208 -25.34 4.92 3.40
C ASP A 208 -24.84 3.83 4.37
N ARG A 209 -23.62 3.32 4.17
CA ARG A 209 -23.02 2.39 5.13
C ARG A 209 -22.58 3.14 6.38
N MET A 210 -23.18 2.76 7.50
CA MET A 210 -22.80 3.23 8.82
C MET A 210 -21.33 2.84 9.07
N TYR A 211 -20.49 3.80 9.44
CA TYR A 211 -19.09 3.57 9.79
C TYR A 211 -18.83 4.09 11.20
N CYS A 212 -18.09 3.32 11.99
CA CYS A 212 -17.65 3.71 13.32
C CYS A 212 -16.14 3.94 13.35
N ASP A 213 -15.71 5.18 13.58
CA ASP A 213 -14.29 5.55 13.72
C ASP A 213 -13.62 4.88 14.93
N ASN A 214 -14.39 4.55 15.97
CA ASN A 214 -13.86 3.99 17.22
C ASN A 214 -13.61 2.48 17.13
N CYS A 215 -14.33 1.78 16.24
CA CYS A 215 -14.19 0.33 16.02
C CYS A 215 -13.55 -0.01 14.67
N GLU A 216 -13.40 0.98 13.77
CA GLU A 216 -12.95 0.81 12.39
C GLU A 216 -13.78 -0.24 11.60
N GLU A 217 -15.07 -0.36 11.93
CA GLU A 217 -16.00 -1.34 11.35
C GLU A 217 -17.16 -0.66 10.60
N PHE A 218 -17.59 -1.28 9.50
CA PHE A 218 -18.76 -0.86 8.72
C PHE A 218 -20.01 -1.66 9.12
N ASP A 219 -21.19 -1.04 8.96
CA ASP A 219 -22.54 -1.63 9.07
C ASP A 219 -23.03 -2.05 10.46
N LEU A 220 -22.31 -1.74 11.56
CA LEU A 220 -22.79 -2.02 12.93
C LEU A 220 -23.47 -0.84 13.61
N HIS A 221 -22.81 0.32 13.65
CA HIS A 221 -23.26 1.51 14.36
C HIS A 221 -22.52 2.76 13.86
N TRP A 222 -23.06 3.95 14.13
CA TRP A 222 -22.34 5.21 13.95
C TRP A 222 -21.33 5.43 15.07
N THR A 223 -20.28 6.20 14.81
CA THR A 223 -19.30 6.62 15.84
C THR A 223 -19.97 7.18 17.11
N ASP A 224 -21.08 7.90 16.97
CA ASP A 224 -21.83 8.51 18.07
C ASP A 224 -22.59 7.50 18.96
N GLU A 225 -22.82 6.28 18.47
CA GLU A 225 -23.53 5.20 19.17
C GLU A 225 -22.59 4.06 19.58
N CYS A 226 -21.27 4.30 19.55
CA CYS A 226 -20.27 3.29 19.84
C CYS A 226 -20.30 2.83 21.31
N PRO A 227 -20.47 1.53 21.60
CA PRO A 227 -20.40 1.01 22.97
C PRO A 227 -19.06 1.27 23.66
N ASN A 228 -18.00 1.44 22.86
CA ASN A 228 -16.63 1.65 23.32
C ASN A 228 -16.25 3.14 23.35
N GLN A 229 -17.21 4.07 23.28
CA GLN A 229 -16.93 5.51 23.22
C GLN A 229 -16.08 6.01 24.41
N ASP A 230 -16.22 5.37 25.57
CA ASP A 230 -15.56 5.75 26.83
C ASP A 230 -14.16 5.13 27.02
N GLU A 231 -13.65 4.30 26.11
CA GLU A 231 -12.33 3.64 26.28
C GLU A 231 -11.14 4.53 25.85
N THR A 232 -11.38 5.76 25.41
CA THR A 232 -10.32 6.76 25.15
C THR A 232 -10.05 7.62 26.40
N PHE A 233 -9.23 7.08 27.30
CA PHE A 233 -8.48 7.85 28.31
C PHE A 233 -6.98 7.55 28.20
#